data_AF-A0A2N6Q6W0-F1
#
_entry.id   AF-A0A2N6Q6W0-F1
#
_cell.length_a   1.000
_cell.length_b   1.000
_cell.length_c   1.000
_cell.angle_alpha   90.00
_cell.angle_beta   90.00
_cell.angle_gamma   90.00
#
_symmetry.space_group_name_H-M   'P 1'
#
loop_
_entity.id
_entity.type
_entity.pdbx_description
1 polymer ?
#
loop_
_entity_poly.entity_id
_entity_poly.type
_entity_poly.pdbx_seq_one_letter_code
_entity_poly.pdbx_strand_id
1 'polypeptide(L)'
;MGLFNKRVNKADYTTTNVADIDKPFAEVFKALDLKTQRKTLKSAVRKESNRLKKVAMEEVLSSGIGKGTQQPLTKSLYSRVFPDRYGLGALVSVRPHGKRKGYHVNRYGKEKPVLMWAESGTRMRNVGKKVDYFTSRNRYTGKKTRNYIRGGASRGRMKKYEFLKHTDEKAGGQTEEYLFNEFKKNVYRAAERM
;
A
#
# COMPACT_ATOMS: atom_id res chain seq x y z
N MET A 1 45.25 22.06 -17.94
CA MET A 1 44.01 22.52 -18.60
C MET A 1 43.67 21.51 -19.68
N GLY A 2 42.54 20.83 -19.78
CA GLY A 2 41.22 20.97 -19.18
C GLY A 2 40.28 20.09 -20.02
N LEU A 3 39.72 19.05 -19.38
CA LEU A 3 38.35 18.56 -19.52
C LEU A 3 37.72 18.46 -20.93
N PHE A 4 37.46 17.24 -21.44
CA PHE A 4 36.17 16.93 -22.06
C PHE A 4 35.77 15.46 -21.85
N ASN A 5 35.24 15.21 -20.65
CA ASN A 5 34.29 14.14 -20.38
C ASN A 5 33.04 14.35 -21.26
N LYS A 6 32.96 13.71 -22.43
CA LYS A 6 31.68 13.59 -23.13
C LYS A 6 30.86 12.51 -22.45
N ARG A 7 30.02 12.97 -21.52
CA ARG A 7 28.93 12.19 -20.93
C ARG A 7 28.10 11.59 -22.07
N VAL A 8 27.89 10.28 -22.03
CA VAL A 8 26.90 9.60 -22.87
C VAL A 8 25.54 10.22 -22.56
N ASN A 9 24.96 10.89 -23.55
CA ASN A 9 23.64 11.47 -23.45
C ASN A 9 22.63 10.35 -23.22
N LYS A 10 21.92 10.47 -22.11
CA LYS A 10 20.86 9.57 -21.66
C LYS A 10 19.61 9.94 -22.46
N ALA A 11 19.55 9.47 -23.71
CA ALA A 11 18.44 9.71 -24.61
C ALA A 11 17.16 9.02 -24.09
N ASP A 12 16.14 9.85 -23.86
CA ASP A 12 14.76 9.68 -24.33
C ASP A 12 14.08 8.34 -24.11
N TYR A 13 13.34 8.24 -23.01
CA TYR A 13 12.28 7.26 -22.81
C TYR A 13 10.92 7.94 -23.06
N THR A 14 10.55 8.12 -24.32
CA THR A 14 9.16 8.49 -24.66
C THR A 14 8.55 7.49 -25.62
N THR A 15 7.52 6.82 -25.08
CA THR A 15 6.27 6.38 -25.71
C THR A 15 6.29 6.10 -27.22
N THR A 16 6.30 4.82 -27.60
CA THR A 16 5.63 4.23 -28.77
C THR A 16 5.79 2.70 -28.72
N ASN A 17 4.81 1.97 -29.23
CA ASN A 17 4.82 0.50 -29.36
C ASN A 17 6.03 0.02 -30.18
N VAL A 18 7.16 -0.20 -29.53
CA VAL A 18 8.32 -0.86 -30.11
C VAL A 18 8.66 -2.03 -29.20
N ALA A 19 8.23 -3.23 -29.61
CA ALA A 19 8.96 -4.42 -29.22
C ALA A 19 10.41 -4.16 -29.61
N ASP A 20 11.30 -4.16 -28.62
CA ASP A 20 12.74 -3.97 -28.79
C ASP A 20 13.22 -5.09 -29.74
N ILE A 21 13.36 -4.78 -31.04
CA ILE A 21 13.60 -5.76 -32.11
C ILE A 21 14.93 -6.49 -31.86
N ASP A 22 15.88 -5.83 -31.19
CA ASP A 22 17.20 -6.39 -30.89
C ASP A 22 17.21 -7.31 -29.66
N LYS A 23 16.16 -7.28 -28.80
CA LYS A 23 16.03 -8.13 -27.59
C LYS A 23 14.56 -8.42 -27.28
N PRO A 24 13.89 -9.33 -28.02
CA PRO A 24 12.52 -9.72 -27.72
C PRO A 24 12.45 -10.23 -26.27
N PHE A 25 11.66 -9.52 -25.45
CA PHE A 25 11.53 -9.78 -24.01
C PHE A 25 11.29 -11.27 -23.70
N ALA A 26 10.49 -11.94 -24.54
CA ALA A 26 10.16 -13.35 -24.39
C ALA A 26 11.38 -14.27 -24.49
N GLU A 27 12.33 -13.99 -25.39
CA GLU A 27 13.53 -14.81 -25.57
C GLU A 27 14.48 -14.63 -24.39
N VAL A 28 14.73 -13.38 -24.00
CA VAL A 28 15.57 -13.08 -22.83
C VAL A 28 14.97 -13.70 -21.57
N PHE A 29 13.65 -13.62 -21.39
CA PHE A 29 12.97 -14.24 -20.27
C PHE A 29 13.10 -15.76 -20.26
N LYS A 30 12.91 -16.42 -21.43
CA LYS A 30 13.07 -17.88 -21.59
C LYS A 30 14.49 -18.35 -21.31
N ALA A 31 15.50 -17.54 -21.61
CA ALA A 31 16.90 -17.86 -21.35
C ALA A 31 17.26 -17.83 -19.85
N LEU A 32 16.47 -17.14 -19.00
CA LEU A 32 16.72 -17.08 -17.56
C LEU A 32 16.28 -18.37 -16.83
N ASP A 33 17.06 -18.78 -15.83
CA ASP A 33 16.63 -19.78 -14.84
C ASP A 33 15.33 -19.35 -14.13
N LEU A 34 14.43 -20.30 -13.89
CA LEU A 34 13.18 -20.17 -13.13
C LEU A 34 13.38 -19.44 -11.79
N LYS A 35 14.49 -19.70 -11.09
CA LYS A 35 14.80 -18.99 -9.83
C LYS A 35 14.99 -17.50 -10.06
N THR A 36 15.70 -17.14 -11.13
CA THR A 36 15.96 -15.75 -11.53
C THR A 36 14.70 -15.07 -12.06
N GLN A 37 13.88 -15.78 -12.85
CA GLN A 37 12.56 -15.30 -13.29
C GLN A 37 11.67 -14.95 -12.08
N ARG A 38 11.56 -15.84 -11.09
CA ARG A 38 10.78 -15.57 -9.86
C ARG A 38 11.34 -14.38 -9.08
N LYS A 39 12.66 -14.28 -8.97
CA LYS A 39 13.33 -13.17 -8.25
C LYS A 39 13.09 -11.82 -8.92
N THR A 40 13.21 -11.75 -10.24
CA THR A 40 13.00 -10.51 -11.02
C THR A 40 11.55 -10.03 -10.91
N LEU A 41 10.59 -10.95 -10.98
CA LEU A 41 9.17 -10.67 -10.85
C LEU A 41 8.79 -10.23 -9.41
N LYS A 42 9.27 -10.95 -8.38
CA LYS A 42 9.07 -10.56 -6.97
C LYS A 42 9.67 -9.19 -6.65
N SER A 43 10.80 -8.86 -7.27
CA SER A 43 11.41 -7.53 -7.18
C SER A 43 10.53 -6.45 -7.81
N ALA A 44 9.95 -6.71 -8.99
CA ALA A 44 9.03 -5.79 -9.65
C ALA A 44 7.78 -5.52 -8.78
N VAL A 45 7.14 -6.58 -8.28
CA VAL A 45 5.99 -6.47 -7.36
C VAL A 45 6.33 -5.67 -6.10
N ARG A 46 7.53 -5.86 -5.54
CA ARG A 46 7.96 -5.08 -4.37
C ARG A 46 8.08 -3.59 -4.70
N LYS A 47 8.65 -3.25 -5.85
CA LYS A 47 8.80 -1.85 -6.29
C LYS A 47 7.44 -1.22 -6.53
N GLU A 48 6.56 -1.92 -7.21
CA GLU A 48 5.20 -1.42 -7.49
C GLU A 48 4.40 -1.24 -6.20
N SER A 49 4.46 -2.21 -5.29
CA SER A 49 3.84 -2.07 -3.97
C SER A 49 4.38 -0.87 -3.17
N ASN A 50 5.67 -0.54 -3.32
CA ASN A 50 6.25 0.65 -2.70
C ASN A 50 5.82 1.95 -3.38
N ARG A 51 5.56 1.94 -4.70
CA ARG A 51 4.96 3.07 -5.43
C ARG A 51 3.55 3.31 -4.92
N LEU A 52 2.69 2.29 -4.90
CA LEU A 52 1.33 2.37 -4.38
C LEU A 52 1.29 2.81 -2.92
N LYS A 53 2.24 2.33 -2.09
CA LYS A 53 2.40 2.81 -0.72
C LYS A 53 2.65 4.33 -0.69
N LYS A 54 3.49 4.88 -1.56
CA LYS A 54 3.75 6.33 -1.60
C LYS A 54 2.48 7.11 -1.98
N VAL A 55 1.74 6.64 -2.97
CA VAL A 55 0.45 7.25 -3.35
C VAL A 55 -0.51 7.24 -2.15
N ALA A 56 -0.63 6.12 -1.44
CA ALA A 56 -1.42 6.05 -0.22
C ALA A 56 -0.89 6.96 0.91
N MET A 57 0.42 7.20 1.00
CA MET A 57 0.98 8.18 1.94
C MET A 57 0.53 9.60 1.57
N GLU A 58 0.50 9.94 0.28
CA GLU A 58 -0.01 11.23 -0.19
C GLU A 58 -1.48 11.41 0.17
N GLU A 59 -2.32 10.37 -0.02
CA GLU A 59 -3.74 10.41 0.36
C GLU A 59 -3.94 10.59 1.88
N VAL A 60 -3.08 9.99 2.70
CA VAL A 60 -3.09 10.23 4.15
C VAL A 60 -2.72 11.68 4.46
N LEU A 61 -1.71 12.23 3.79
CA LEU A 61 -1.26 13.61 4.03
C LEU A 61 -2.30 14.64 3.54
N SER A 62 -2.88 14.44 2.36
CA SER A 62 -3.89 15.33 1.75
C SER A 62 -5.16 15.41 2.59
N SER A 63 -5.52 14.33 3.29
CA SER A 63 -6.70 14.28 4.16
C SER A 63 -6.66 15.23 5.37
N GLY A 64 -5.49 15.78 5.69
CA GLY A 64 -5.28 16.64 6.85
C GLY A 64 -5.31 15.92 8.21
N ILE A 65 -5.41 14.60 8.23
CA ILE A 65 -5.34 13.82 9.47
C ILE A 65 -3.91 13.86 10.06
N GLY A 66 -3.81 13.97 11.39
CA GLY A 66 -2.51 13.95 12.06
C GLY A 66 -1.78 15.29 12.10
N LYS A 67 -2.43 16.40 11.71
CA LYS A 67 -1.90 17.74 12.02
C LYS A 67 -1.67 17.86 13.54
N GLY A 68 -0.43 18.17 13.93
CA GLY A 68 -0.02 18.28 15.34
C GLY A 68 0.37 16.98 16.04
N THR A 69 0.40 15.82 15.36
CA THR A 69 0.98 14.60 15.94
C THR A 69 2.51 14.66 15.90
N GLN A 70 3.18 14.23 16.97
CA GLN A 70 4.65 14.20 17.06
C GLN A 70 5.31 13.30 16.00
N GLN A 71 4.61 12.27 15.55
CA GLN A 71 5.09 11.33 14.54
C GLN A 71 4.10 11.28 13.38
N PRO A 72 4.56 11.28 12.12
CA PRO A 72 3.65 11.24 10.98
C PRO A 72 2.88 9.92 10.96
N LEU A 73 1.55 10.01 10.79
CA LEU A 73 0.67 8.84 10.73
C LEU A 73 1.02 7.88 9.58
N THR A 74 1.60 8.41 8.51
CA THR A 74 2.07 7.62 7.34
C THR A 74 3.06 6.52 7.72
N LYS A 75 3.75 6.60 8.86
CA LYS A 75 4.62 5.52 9.37
C LYS A 75 3.87 4.21 9.62
N SER A 76 2.59 4.28 9.95
CA SER A 76 1.76 3.09 10.18
C SER A 76 1.34 2.39 8.89
N LEU A 77 1.46 3.05 7.73
CA LEU A 77 1.19 2.45 6.43
C LEU A 77 2.34 1.54 6.00
N TYR A 78 2.01 0.35 5.51
CA TYR A 78 3.02 -0.58 5.01
C TYR A 78 2.56 -1.30 3.75
N SER A 79 3.55 -1.60 2.91
CA SER A 79 3.46 -2.59 1.85
C SER A 79 3.91 -3.95 2.38
N ARG A 80 3.29 -5.02 1.89
CA ARG A 80 3.72 -6.40 2.14
C ARG A 80 3.58 -7.19 0.86
N VAL A 81 4.72 -7.70 0.37
CA VAL A 81 4.76 -8.73 -0.65
C VAL A 81 4.43 -10.08 -0.01
N PHE A 82 3.60 -10.88 -0.66
CA PHE A 82 3.23 -12.19 -0.16
C PHE A 82 4.44 -13.16 -0.16
N PRO A 83 4.53 -14.06 0.83
CA PRO A 83 5.40 -15.21 0.76
C PRO A 83 5.07 -16.10 -0.46
N ASP A 84 6.06 -16.81 -0.97
CA ASP A 84 5.93 -17.57 -2.23
C ASP A 84 4.82 -18.64 -2.18
N ARG A 85 4.53 -19.18 -0.98
CA ARG A 85 3.44 -20.16 -0.75
C ARG A 85 2.03 -19.63 -1.03
N TYR A 86 1.84 -18.31 -1.05
CA TYR A 86 0.54 -17.67 -1.29
C TYR A 86 0.43 -17.07 -2.69
N GLY A 87 1.38 -17.40 -3.57
CA GLY A 87 1.47 -16.82 -4.90
C GLY A 87 2.12 -15.45 -4.93
N LEU A 88 2.15 -14.87 -6.12
CA LEU A 88 2.76 -13.58 -6.38
C LEU A 88 1.73 -12.47 -6.17
N GLY A 89 2.03 -11.56 -5.25
CA GLY A 89 1.24 -10.36 -5.07
C GLY A 89 1.76 -9.52 -3.92
N ALA A 90 1.18 -8.35 -3.77
CA ALA A 90 1.45 -7.49 -2.64
C ALA A 90 0.19 -6.75 -2.22
N LEU A 91 0.21 -6.30 -0.97
CA LEU A 91 -0.85 -5.50 -0.39
C LEU A 91 -0.25 -4.21 0.17
N VAL A 92 -0.98 -3.12 0.01
CA VAL A 92 -0.79 -1.90 0.81
C VAL A 92 -1.87 -1.89 1.88
N SER A 93 -1.49 -1.70 3.15
CA SER A 93 -2.43 -1.80 4.26
C SER A 93 -2.11 -0.85 5.38
N VAL A 94 -3.20 -0.41 6.02
CA VAL A 94 -3.22 0.33 7.29
C VAL A 94 -3.57 -0.57 8.49
N ARG A 95 -4.00 -1.81 8.23
CA ARG A 95 -4.44 -2.73 9.28
C ARG A 95 -3.25 -3.27 10.06
N PRO A 96 -3.31 -3.30 11.40
CA PRO A 96 -2.24 -3.84 12.21
C PRO A 96 -1.87 -5.26 11.82
N HIS A 97 -0.57 -5.55 11.79
CA HIS A 97 -0.09 -6.88 11.49
C HIS A 97 1.23 -7.16 12.23
N GLY A 98 1.23 -8.23 13.04
CA GLY A 98 2.35 -8.54 13.92
C GLY A 98 2.58 -7.44 14.96
N LYS A 99 3.79 -7.42 15.55
CA LYS A 99 4.08 -6.53 16.69
C LYS A 99 4.31 -5.05 16.35
N ARG A 100 4.65 -4.71 15.09
CA ARG A 100 5.18 -3.36 14.76
C ARG A 100 4.50 -2.64 13.60
N LYS A 101 3.65 -3.31 12.80
CA LYS A 101 3.06 -2.71 11.59
C LYS A 101 1.64 -2.24 11.87
N GLY A 102 1.25 -1.10 11.31
CA GLY A 102 -0.10 -0.55 11.46
C GLY A 102 -0.38 0.12 12.81
N TYR A 103 0.64 0.34 13.64
CA TYR A 103 0.53 1.05 14.92
C TYR A 103 1.17 2.43 14.85
N HIS A 104 0.56 3.38 15.54
CA HIS A 104 1.07 4.71 15.80
C HIS A 104 1.28 4.86 17.30
N VAL A 105 2.42 5.42 17.70
CA VAL A 105 2.74 5.67 19.11
C VAL A 105 2.25 7.06 19.48
N ASN A 106 1.38 7.15 20.48
CA ASN A 106 0.90 8.45 20.96
C ASN A 106 1.91 9.14 21.89
N ARG A 107 1.61 10.37 22.32
CA ARG A 107 2.46 11.16 23.26
C ARG A 107 2.74 10.46 24.60
N TYR A 108 1.96 9.44 24.95
CA TYR A 108 2.10 8.67 26.19
C TYR A 108 2.83 7.33 25.97
N GLY A 109 3.48 7.14 24.82
CA GLY A 109 4.19 5.89 24.49
C GLY A 109 3.28 4.68 24.21
N LYS A 110 1.96 4.88 24.06
CA LYS A 110 1.01 3.79 23.81
C LYS A 110 0.75 3.61 22.33
N GLU A 111 0.88 2.37 21.86
CA GLU A 111 0.55 1.98 20.50
C GLU A 111 -0.97 2.00 20.27
N LYS A 112 -1.38 2.63 19.17
CA LYS A 112 -2.77 2.74 18.74
C LYS A 112 -2.88 2.54 17.22
N PRO A 113 -3.83 1.74 16.73
CA PRO A 113 -4.01 1.50 15.29
C PRO A 113 -4.82 2.63 14.63
N VAL A 114 -4.31 3.86 14.72
CA VAL A 114 -5.05 5.08 14.34
C VAL A 114 -5.44 5.07 12.86
N LEU A 115 -4.53 4.68 11.95
CA LEU A 115 -4.85 4.65 10.52
C LEU A 115 -5.92 3.60 10.16
N MET A 116 -5.97 2.46 10.85
CA MET A 116 -7.04 1.48 10.64
C MET A 116 -8.40 2.07 11.00
N TRP A 117 -8.49 2.79 12.12
CA TRP A 117 -9.71 3.47 12.53
C TRP A 117 -10.07 4.63 11.61
N ALA A 118 -9.08 5.37 11.11
CA ALA A 118 -9.30 6.44 10.14
C ALA A 118 -9.83 5.89 8.80
N GLU A 119 -9.23 4.80 8.31
CA GLU A 119 -9.62 4.14 7.07
C GLU A 119 -11.06 3.63 7.11
N SER A 120 -11.45 3.00 8.22
CA SER A 120 -12.78 2.37 8.36
C SER A 120 -13.83 3.31 8.96
N GLY A 121 -13.41 4.40 9.59
CA GLY A 121 -14.25 5.18 10.51
C GLY A 121 -14.51 4.43 11.81
N THR A 122 -15.08 5.12 12.79
CA THR A 122 -15.54 4.48 14.03
C THR A 122 -17.03 4.65 14.24
N ARG A 123 -17.61 3.80 15.09
CA ARG A 123 -19.01 3.93 15.49
C ARG A 123 -19.19 5.15 16.41
N MET A 124 -20.41 5.71 16.40
CA MET A 124 -20.82 6.73 17.37
C MET A 124 -20.58 6.23 18.80
N ARG A 125 -19.98 7.08 19.63
CA ARG A 125 -19.72 6.81 21.04
C ARG A 125 -20.64 7.68 21.89
N ASN A 126 -21.36 7.07 22.81
CA ASN A 126 -22.17 7.77 23.80
C ASN A 126 -21.60 7.50 25.19
N VAL A 127 -21.68 8.48 26.10
CA VAL A 127 -21.31 8.31 27.52
C VAL A 127 -22.49 7.78 28.35
N GLY A 128 -22.23 7.53 29.64
CA GLY A 128 -23.25 7.11 30.60
C GLY A 128 -23.44 5.59 30.70
N LYS A 129 -24.35 5.21 31.61
CA LYS A 129 -24.72 3.82 31.86
C LYS A 129 -25.39 3.21 30.63
N LYS A 130 -25.20 1.89 30.46
CA LYS A 130 -26.00 1.12 29.51
C LYS A 130 -27.45 1.22 29.97
N VAL A 131 -28.32 1.71 29.09
CA VAL A 131 -29.75 1.81 29.36
C VAL A 131 -30.52 0.68 28.68
N ASP A 132 -30.04 0.23 27.52
CA ASP A 132 -30.71 -0.81 26.75
C ASP A 132 -29.74 -1.49 25.75
N TYR A 133 -30.24 -2.45 24.99
CA TYR A 133 -29.56 -3.06 23.88
C TYR A 133 -30.52 -3.45 22.75
N PHE A 134 -30.01 -3.44 21.52
CA PHE A 134 -30.69 -4.03 20.37
C PHE A 134 -29.78 -5.06 19.71
N THR A 135 -30.37 -6.01 19.00
CA THR A 135 -29.60 -7.04 18.27
C THR A 135 -29.61 -6.71 16.80
N SER A 136 -28.44 -6.68 16.16
CA SER A 136 -28.31 -6.59 14.70
C SER A 136 -27.57 -7.81 14.16
N ARG A 137 -27.76 -8.15 12.89
CA ARG A 137 -26.88 -9.12 12.22
C ARG A 137 -25.61 -8.41 11.72
N ASN A 138 -24.46 -9.03 11.93
CA ASN A 138 -23.21 -8.57 11.36
C ASN A 138 -23.24 -8.82 9.84
N ARG A 139 -23.05 -7.77 9.03
CA ARG A 139 -23.05 -7.85 7.56
C ARG A 139 -22.00 -8.83 7.02
N TYR A 140 -20.87 -8.97 7.69
CA TYR A 140 -19.74 -9.78 7.22
C TYR A 140 -19.80 -11.24 7.66
N THR A 141 -20.39 -11.53 8.83
CA THR A 141 -20.41 -12.89 9.39
C THR A 141 -21.80 -13.48 9.53
N GLY A 142 -22.86 -12.71 9.28
CA GLY A 142 -24.27 -13.13 9.46
C GLY A 142 -24.70 -13.30 10.93
N LYS A 143 -23.74 -13.36 11.86
CA LYS A 143 -24.00 -13.63 13.28
C LYS A 143 -24.76 -12.47 13.94
N LYS A 144 -25.68 -12.82 14.86
CA LYS A 144 -26.35 -11.83 15.71
C LYS A 144 -25.33 -11.21 16.67
N THR A 145 -25.29 -9.88 16.70
CA THR A 145 -24.43 -9.08 17.57
C THR A 145 -25.29 -8.14 18.42
N ARG A 146 -25.00 -8.09 19.72
CA ARG A 146 -25.69 -7.22 20.67
C ARG A 146 -25.05 -5.84 20.66
N ASN A 147 -25.86 -4.82 20.43
CA ASN A 147 -25.47 -3.42 20.40
C ASN A 147 -26.04 -2.70 21.61
N TYR A 148 -25.19 -2.03 22.37
CA TYR A 148 -25.61 -1.34 23.59
C TYR A 148 -26.01 0.12 23.30
N ILE A 149 -27.14 0.52 23.87
CA ILE A 149 -27.60 1.91 23.92
C ILE A 149 -27.15 2.47 25.27
N ARG A 150 -26.59 3.69 25.26
CA ARG A 150 -26.18 4.40 26.46
C ARG A 150 -26.95 5.71 26.56
N GLY A 151 -27.41 6.03 27.76
CA GLY A 151 -28.34 7.14 28.01
C GLY A 151 -27.68 8.52 28.16
N GLY A 152 -26.35 8.62 28.05
CA GLY A 152 -25.65 9.90 28.12
C GLY A 152 -25.41 10.52 26.74
N ALA A 153 -24.83 11.72 26.75
CA ALA A 153 -24.54 12.51 25.56
C ALA A 153 -23.63 11.80 24.54
N SER A 154 -23.78 12.18 23.26
CA SER A 154 -22.88 11.74 22.19
C SER A 154 -21.50 12.39 22.32
N ARG A 155 -20.45 11.59 22.13
CA ARG A 155 -19.03 11.99 22.07
C ARG A 155 -18.46 11.89 20.66
N GLY A 156 -19.35 11.79 19.67
CA GLY A 156 -18.98 11.74 18.27
C GLY A 156 -18.37 10.41 17.83
N ARG A 157 -17.94 10.40 16.58
CA ARG A 157 -17.25 9.31 15.90
C ARG A 157 -16.11 9.86 15.05
N MET A 158 -15.16 8.99 14.73
CA MET A 158 -14.17 9.28 13.71
C MET A 158 -14.79 9.11 12.32
N LYS A 159 -14.64 10.12 11.45
CA LYS A 159 -15.03 10.04 10.05
C LYS A 159 -14.21 8.95 9.33
N LYS A 160 -14.81 8.33 8.34
CA LYS A 160 -14.16 7.40 7.42
C LYS A 160 -13.41 8.19 6.33
N TYR A 161 -12.12 7.91 6.15
CA TYR A 161 -11.26 8.62 5.20
C TYR A 161 -10.99 7.87 3.90
N GLU A 162 -11.07 6.53 3.90
CA GLU A 162 -10.95 5.69 2.69
C GLU A 162 -9.65 5.90 1.87
N PHE A 163 -8.50 6.06 2.53
CA PHE A 163 -7.21 6.33 1.86
C PHE A 163 -6.86 5.27 0.81
N LEU A 164 -7.09 3.99 1.13
CA LEU A 164 -6.74 2.90 0.22
C LEU A 164 -7.66 2.84 -0.99
N LYS A 165 -8.94 3.23 -0.83
CA LYS A 165 -9.89 3.33 -1.93
C LYS A 165 -9.48 4.45 -2.90
N HIS A 166 -9.17 5.64 -2.38
CA HIS A 166 -8.70 6.75 -3.23
C HIS A 166 -7.36 6.43 -3.90
N THR A 167 -6.49 5.67 -3.23
CA THR A 167 -5.24 5.18 -3.83
C THR A 167 -5.52 4.29 -5.04
N ASP A 168 -6.48 3.38 -4.92
CA ASP A 168 -6.89 2.48 -5.99
C ASP A 168 -7.50 3.24 -7.17
N GLU A 169 -8.38 4.21 -6.89
CA GLU A 169 -8.96 5.10 -7.90
C GLU A 169 -7.89 5.92 -8.64
N LYS A 170 -6.86 6.40 -7.93
CA LYS A 170 -5.79 7.24 -8.48
C LYS A 170 -4.72 6.47 -9.25
N ALA A 171 -4.35 5.28 -8.79
CA ALA A 171 -3.18 4.56 -9.29
C ALA A 171 -3.48 3.15 -9.84
N GLY A 172 -4.68 2.62 -9.60
CA GLY A 172 -5.09 1.27 -9.97
C GLY A 172 -4.94 1.00 -11.46
N GLY A 173 -5.48 1.89 -12.31
CA GLY A 173 -5.45 1.73 -13.77
C GLY A 173 -4.05 1.71 -14.40
N GLN A 174 -3.02 2.19 -13.70
CA GLN A 174 -1.63 2.19 -14.19
C GLN A 174 -0.78 1.07 -13.60
N THR A 175 -1.33 0.30 -12.64
CA THR A 175 -0.56 -0.67 -11.85
C THR A 175 0.07 -1.75 -12.72
N GLU A 176 -0.67 -2.27 -13.71
CA GLU A 176 -0.19 -3.32 -14.61
C GLU A 176 0.96 -2.84 -15.48
N GLU A 177 0.83 -1.64 -16.06
CA GLU A 177 1.86 -1.04 -16.90
C GLU A 177 3.15 -0.80 -16.12
N TYR A 178 3.07 -0.17 -14.94
CA TYR A 178 4.24 0.05 -14.09
C TYR A 178 4.89 -1.26 -13.64
N LEU A 179 4.07 -2.26 -13.28
CA LEU A 179 4.56 -3.57 -12.90
C LEU A 179 5.32 -4.24 -14.05
N PHE A 180 4.74 -4.21 -15.26
CA PHE A 180 5.36 -4.82 -16.44
C PHE A 180 6.65 -4.09 -16.84
N ASN A 181 6.66 -2.76 -16.80
CA ASN A 181 7.86 -1.97 -17.10
C ASN A 181 9.00 -2.26 -16.10
N GLU A 182 8.70 -2.32 -14.79
CA GLU A 182 9.70 -2.68 -13.79
C GLU A 182 10.14 -4.14 -13.90
N PHE A 183 9.28 -5.03 -14.37
CA PHE A 183 9.62 -6.42 -14.64
C PHE A 183 10.55 -6.55 -15.84
N LYS A 184 10.21 -5.97 -17.00
CA LYS A 184 11.05 -5.91 -18.20
C LYS A 184 12.46 -5.40 -17.87
N LYS A 185 12.54 -4.29 -17.14
CA LYS A 185 13.81 -3.71 -16.66
C LYS A 185 14.61 -4.66 -15.75
N ASN A 186 13.96 -5.39 -14.86
CA ASN A 186 14.65 -6.34 -13.98
C ASN A 186 15.14 -7.57 -14.75
N VAL A 187 14.41 -8.02 -15.78
CA VAL A 187 14.78 -9.15 -16.65
C VAL A 187 16.03 -8.81 -17.45
N TYR A 188 16.06 -7.65 -18.12
CA TYR A 188 17.25 -7.24 -18.89
C TYR A 188 18.49 -7.07 -18.01
N ARG A 189 18.35 -6.47 -16.82
CA ARG A 189 19.44 -6.39 -15.84
C ARG A 189 19.93 -7.73 -15.31
N ALA A 190 19.07 -8.75 -15.29
CA ALA A 190 19.46 -10.08 -14.88
C ALA A 190 20.23 -10.79 -15.99
N ALA A 191 19.81 -10.61 -17.24
CA ALA A 191 20.49 -11.15 -18.42
C ALA A 191 21.88 -10.52 -18.63
N GLU A 192 22.05 -9.22 -18.38
CA GLU A 192 23.37 -8.55 -18.41
C GLU A 192 24.39 -9.07 -17.39
N ARG A 193 23.94 -9.84 -16.39
CA ARG A 193 24.79 -10.38 -15.31
C ARG A 193 25.10 -11.87 -15.47
N MET A 194 24.51 -12.50 -16.48
CA MET A 194 24.89 -13.84 -16.92
C MET A 194 26.14 -13.74 -17.77
#